data_AF-A0A1H2UTA3-F1
#
_entry.id   AF-A0A1H2UTA3-F1
#
_cell.length_a   1.000
_cell.length_b   1.000
_cell.length_c   1.000
_cell.angle_alpha   90.00
_cell.angle_beta   90.00
_cell.angle_gamma   90.00
#
_symmetry.space_group_name_H-M   'P 1'
#
loop_
_entity.id
_entity.type
_entity.pdbx_description
1 polymer ?
#
loop_
_entity_poly.entity_id
_entity_poly.type
_entity_poly.pdbx_seq_one_letter_code
_entity_poly.pdbx_strand_id
1 'polypeptide(L)'
;MAEDDELRDYLKRVTLELRRARRRLQEADDRQHEPIAIVGMACRYPGGIGSPEDLWRLVANGEEAIGGLPTDRGWDAAAPTGFPRAGGFLHDAAEFDPAPFRLSAEEARVVDPQQRLLLETSWEALERAGIDPTSLRGSSTGVFAGVMYNDYGGHLAAKGFDSDLLVGSAPSVASGRIAYSLGLQGPAMTVDTACSSGLVALHTALHSLRHRECSLALVGGVAVMATPTAILAFGRQGVLAPDGRCKSFAAAADGWGLSEGVGVLALERLSDARRAGRPVLAVVRGSAIVQDGASHGLTAPNGQAHRRMIRQALAAARLSASDVDAVEAHGTGTPLGDSIEAQALLDTYGADRTRPLWLGSIKSNLGHTQAAGGVAGVIKMVMAQRHGVLPRTLHSREPSPLVDWAGDAVRLLVDAAPWPESDHPRRAAISSFGISGTNVHVIVEQMPDDPENRPDPGQSPEGAPWLLSAASPEALRAQAARLSAHLAARPEPTDLDVGHSLARSRAGLPHRAAVIGNGREERRRALAALAEGRTATELIHGGDAPSEPGSAEVDRLVAAHCRGGSVDFDAAFPGGRLVDLPTYPFQHRHYWLQSDDPEGFGAP
;
A
#
# COMPACT_ATOMS: atom_id res chain seq x y z
N MET A 1 -4.22 -50.17 -48.01
CA MET A 1 -4.66 -50.59 -46.65
C MET A 1 -3.58 -50.33 -45.61
N ALA A 2 -2.39 -50.96 -45.68
CA ALA A 2 -1.32 -50.71 -44.69
C ALA A 2 -0.80 -49.25 -44.68
N GLU A 3 -0.70 -48.62 -45.85
CA GLU A 3 -0.21 -47.24 -46.01
C GLU A 3 -1.21 -46.18 -45.51
N ASP A 4 -2.53 -46.46 -45.63
CA ASP A 4 -3.59 -45.57 -45.13
C ASP A 4 -3.70 -45.59 -43.60
N ASP A 5 -3.46 -46.76 -42.98
CA ASP A 5 -3.46 -46.90 -41.52
C ASP A 5 -2.23 -46.22 -40.89
N GLU A 6 -1.06 -46.32 -41.53
CA GLU A 6 0.15 -45.60 -41.11
C GLU A 6 -0.01 -44.08 -41.23
N LEU A 7 -0.60 -43.60 -42.33
CA LEU A 7 -0.92 -42.19 -42.51
C LEU A 7 -1.94 -41.69 -41.47
N ARG A 8 -2.97 -42.50 -41.17
CA ARG A 8 -3.99 -42.18 -40.17
C ARG A 8 -3.38 -42.08 -38.76
N ASP A 9 -2.50 -42.99 -38.39
CA ASP A 9 -1.85 -42.98 -37.09
C ASP A 9 -0.80 -41.85 -36.98
N TYR A 10 -0.09 -41.53 -38.07
CA TYR A 10 0.72 -40.33 -38.15
C TYR A 10 -0.12 -39.05 -37.94
N LEU A 11 -1.25 -38.91 -38.62
CA LEU A 11 -2.14 -37.74 -38.48
C LEU A 11 -2.74 -37.63 -37.07
N LYS A 12 -3.12 -38.73 -36.42
CA LYS A 12 -3.57 -38.73 -35.01
C LYS A 12 -2.48 -38.22 -34.07
N ARG A 13 -1.24 -38.70 -34.24
CA ARG A 13 -0.09 -38.28 -33.44
C ARG A 13 0.19 -36.79 -33.63
N VAL A 14 0.28 -36.30 -34.87
CA VAL A 14 0.50 -34.88 -35.17
C VAL A 14 -0.63 -34.01 -34.60
N THR A 15 -1.88 -34.46 -34.68
CA THR A 15 -3.03 -33.74 -34.10
C THR A 15 -2.94 -33.66 -32.57
N LEU A 16 -2.55 -34.75 -31.90
CA LEU A 16 -2.35 -34.79 -30.46
C LEU A 16 -1.19 -33.86 -30.02
N GLU A 17 -0.08 -33.89 -30.75
CA GLU A 17 1.07 -33.01 -30.51
C GLU A 17 0.70 -31.54 -30.70
N LEU A 18 -0.02 -31.20 -31.77
CA LEU A 18 -0.51 -29.84 -32.01
C LEU A 18 -1.45 -29.37 -30.90
N ARG A 19 -2.37 -30.23 -30.43
CA ARG A 19 -3.26 -29.91 -29.29
C ARG A 19 -2.47 -29.67 -28.01
N ARG A 20 -1.47 -30.52 -27.72
CA ARG A 20 -0.58 -30.35 -26.56
C ARG A 20 0.26 -29.08 -26.66
N ALA A 21 0.79 -28.76 -27.84
CA ALA A 21 1.56 -27.54 -28.08
C ALA A 21 0.69 -26.29 -27.92
N ARG A 22 -0.53 -26.28 -28.49
CA ARG A 22 -1.50 -25.19 -28.31
C ARG A 22 -1.90 -25.00 -26.85
N ARG A 23 -2.14 -26.10 -26.13
CA ARG A 23 -2.47 -26.03 -24.70
C ARG A 23 -1.32 -25.46 -23.89
N ARG A 24 -0.09 -25.92 -24.12
CA ARG A 24 1.12 -25.37 -23.46
C ARG A 24 1.33 -23.89 -23.78
N LEU A 25 1.07 -23.47 -25.01
CA LEU A 25 1.15 -22.07 -25.41
C LEU A 25 0.09 -21.24 -24.67
N GLN A 26 -1.16 -21.71 -24.62
CA GLN A 26 -2.23 -21.03 -23.88
C GLN A 26 -1.92 -20.94 -22.38
N GLU A 27 -1.49 -22.03 -21.75
CA GLU A 27 -1.11 -22.06 -20.33
C GLU A 27 0.05 -21.08 -20.03
N ALA A 28 1.04 -20.99 -20.91
CA ALA A 28 2.15 -20.04 -20.77
C ALA A 28 1.67 -18.60 -20.94
N ASP A 29 0.78 -18.37 -21.91
CA ASP A 29 0.20 -17.07 -22.22
C ASP A 29 -0.69 -16.55 -21.08
N ASP A 30 -1.57 -17.41 -20.55
CA ASP A 30 -2.45 -17.13 -19.41
C ASP A 30 -1.62 -16.81 -18.17
N ARG A 31 -0.54 -17.57 -17.90
CA ARG A 31 0.36 -17.29 -16.77
C ARG A 31 1.10 -15.96 -16.92
N GLN A 32 1.52 -15.61 -18.13
CA GLN A 32 2.25 -14.36 -18.37
C GLN A 32 1.36 -13.12 -18.19
N HIS A 33 0.06 -13.27 -18.47
CA HIS A 33 -0.91 -12.18 -18.41
C HIS A 33 -1.91 -12.33 -17.26
N GLU A 34 -1.65 -13.23 -16.30
CA GLU A 34 -2.53 -13.41 -15.15
C GLU A 34 -2.65 -12.07 -14.39
N PRO A 35 -3.88 -11.59 -14.15
CA PRO A 35 -4.10 -10.40 -13.33
C PRO A 35 -3.61 -10.61 -11.91
N ILE A 36 -2.99 -9.58 -11.34
CA ILE A 36 -2.53 -9.59 -9.96
C ILE A 36 -3.53 -8.79 -9.12
N ALA A 37 -4.13 -9.44 -8.14
CA ALA A 37 -5.08 -8.84 -7.22
C ALA A 37 -4.34 -8.00 -6.16
N ILE A 38 -4.84 -6.79 -5.93
CA ILE A 38 -4.56 -6.01 -4.72
C ILE A 38 -5.52 -6.49 -3.65
N VAL A 39 -5.03 -7.23 -2.67
CA VAL A 39 -5.86 -7.84 -1.60
C VAL A 39 -5.86 -7.02 -0.31
N GLY A 40 -4.90 -6.12 -0.13
CA GLY A 40 -4.83 -5.20 1.00
C GLY A 40 -3.99 -3.97 0.67
N MET A 41 -4.26 -2.86 1.35
CA MET A 41 -3.52 -1.60 1.22
C MET A 41 -3.42 -0.91 2.58
N ALA A 42 -2.31 -0.25 2.86
CA ALA A 42 -2.14 0.63 4.00
C ALA A 42 -1.21 1.80 3.64
N CYS A 43 -1.34 2.92 4.34
CA CYS A 43 -0.48 4.08 4.10
C CYS A 43 -0.40 5.02 5.30
N ARG A 44 0.65 5.86 5.28
CA ARG A 44 0.77 7.09 6.07
C ARG A 44 1.22 8.22 5.15
N TYR A 45 0.51 9.33 5.18
CA TYR A 45 0.82 10.54 4.41
C TYR A 45 0.66 11.79 5.29
N PRO A 46 1.20 12.95 4.85
CA PRO A 46 1.08 14.20 5.61
C PRO A 46 -0.36 14.58 5.94
N GLY A 47 -0.54 15.45 6.93
CA GLY A 47 -1.88 15.87 7.37
C GLY A 47 -2.59 14.86 8.27
N GLY A 48 -1.83 13.94 8.90
CA GLY A 48 -2.38 12.92 9.80
C GLY A 48 -3.12 11.79 9.08
N ILE A 49 -2.83 11.58 7.79
CA ILE A 49 -3.43 10.49 7.02
C ILE A 49 -2.88 9.15 7.55
N GLY A 50 -3.76 8.39 8.22
CA GLY A 50 -3.47 7.12 8.86
C GLY A 50 -3.95 5.89 8.08
N SER A 51 -4.58 6.06 6.92
CA SER A 51 -5.24 4.96 6.21
C SER A 51 -5.61 5.33 4.78
N PRO A 52 -5.88 4.32 3.90
CA PRO A 52 -6.50 4.57 2.59
C PRO A 52 -7.80 5.38 2.68
N GLU A 53 -8.59 5.18 3.74
CA GLU A 53 -9.84 5.91 3.99
C GLU A 53 -9.58 7.39 4.34
N ASP A 54 -8.56 7.68 5.14
CA ASP A 54 -8.14 9.05 5.43
C ASP A 54 -7.66 9.77 4.18
N LEU A 55 -6.83 9.10 3.37
CA LEU A 55 -6.37 9.63 2.10
C LEU A 55 -7.55 9.95 1.18
N TRP A 56 -8.51 9.02 1.10
CA TRP A 56 -9.73 9.22 0.31
C TRP A 56 -10.53 10.43 0.77
N ARG A 57 -10.75 10.60 2.08
CA ARG A 57 -11.46 11.77 2.62
C ARG A 57 -10.78 13.07 2.20
N LEU A 58 -9.46 13.16 2.33
CA LEU A 58 -8.70 14.34 1.94
C LEU A 58 -8.86 14.67 0.46
N VAL A 59 -8.66 13.70 -0.44
CA VAL A 59 -8.76 13.96 -1.90
C VAL A 59 -10.21 14.21 -2.34
N ALA A 60 -11.19 13.50 -1.78
CA ALA A 60 -12.60 13.66 -2.12
C ALA A 60 -13.15 15.03 -1.70
N ASN A 61 -12.70 15.56 -0.56
CA ASN A 61 -13.04 16.92 -0.11
C ASN A 61 -12.25 18.01 -0.87
N GLY A 62 -11.23 17.62 -1.65
CA GLY A 62 -10.37 18.55 -2.36
C GLY A 62 -9.49 19.37 -1.42
N GLU A 63 -9.03 18.76 -0.32
CA GLU A 63 -8.12 19.34 0.68
C GLU A 63 -6.65 19.06 0.32
N GLU A 64 -5.72 19.82 0.89
CA GLU A 64 -4.27 19.62 0.74
C GLU A 64 -3.58 19.45 2.10
N ALA A 65 -2.47 18.71 2.11
CA ALA A 65 -1.68 18.37 3.29
C ALA A 65 -0.30 19.05 3.29
N ILE A 66 -0.26 20.30 2.82
CA ILE A 66 0.96 21.12 2.80
C ILE A 66 1.04 21.96 4.08
N GLY A 67 2.08 21.74 4.87
CA GLY A 67 2.30 22.38 6.17
C GLY A 67 3.71 22.96 6.30
N GLY A 68 4.04 23.45 7.50
CA GLY A 68 5.39 23.93 7.83
C GLY A 68 6.40 22.79 7.96
N LEU A 69 7.68 23.14 7.96
CA LEU A 69 8.77 22.16 8.19
C LEU A 69 8.64 21.51 9.58
N PRO A 70 9.08 20.24 9.74
CA PRO A 70 9.10 19.56 11.03
C PRO A 70 10.04 20.27 12.01
N THR A 71 9.61 20.42 13.26
CA THR A 71 10.37 21.08 14.33
C THR A 71 11.05 20.09 15.29
N ASP A 72 10.79 18.80 15.11
CA ASP A 72 11.16 17.69 15.98
C ASP A 72 12.42 16.93 15.50
N ARG A 73 12.98 17.30 14.35
CA ARG A 73 14.12 16.61 13.71
C ARG A 73 15.49 17.24 13.98
N GLY A 74 15.52 18.33 14.76
CA GLY A 74 16.76 19.06 15.05
C GLY A 74 17.34 19.80 13.83
N TRP A 75 16.50 20.15 12.86
CA TRP A 75 16.92 20.98 11.73
C TRP A 75 17.15 22.41 12.21
N ASP A 76 18.27 23.01 11.83
CA ASP A 76 18.54 24.42 12.16
C ASP A 76 17.48 25.31 11.49
N ALA A 77 16.76 26.09 12.31
CA ALA A 77 15.67 26.95 11.89
C ALA A 77 16.11 28.07 10.93
N ALA A 78 17.41 28.33 10.83
CA ALA A 78 17.99 29.26 9.87
C ALA A 78 18.08 28.64 8.45
N ALA A 79 16.94 28.23 7.88
CA ALA A 79 16.88 27.99 6.44
C ALA A 79 17.33 29.27 5.71
N PRO A 80 18.30 29.20 4.78
CA PRO A 80 18.77 30.41 4.10
C PRO A 80 17.59 31.13 3.43
N THR A 81 17.73 32.44 3.21
CA THR A 81 16.72 33.21 2.46
C THR A 81 16.53 32.61 1.06
N GLY A 82 15.27 32.37 0.65
CA GLY A 82 14.94 31.80 -0.67
C GLY A 82 14.67 30.30 -0.72
N PHE A 83 14.66 29.58 0.41
CA PHE A 83 14.31 28.16 0.47
C PHE A 83 12.82 27.95 0.79
N PRO A 84 12.17 26.88 0.27
CA PRO A 84 10.78 26.57 0.58
C PRO A 84 10.60 26.38 2.08
N ARG A 85 9.55 27.01 2.63
CA ARG A 85 9.18 26.92 4.05
C ARG A 85 7.98 26.02 4.31
N ALA A 86 7.48 25.39 3.26
CA ALA A 86 6.33 24.51 3.31
C ALA A 86 6.56 23.25 2.49
N GLY A 87 5.88 22.18 2.87
CA GLY A 87 5.90 20.87 2.22
C GLY A 87 4.98 19.89 2.94
N GLY A 88 4.93 18.64 2.48
CA GLY A 88 4.17 17.60 3.15
C GLY A 88 5.06 16.73 4.03
N PHE A 89 4.90 16.78 5.35
CA PHE A 89 5.78 16.03 6.28
C PHE A 89 5.00 15.06 7.17
N LEU A 90 5.65 13.93 7.48
CA LEU A 90 5.22 13.01 8.52
C LEU A 90 5.75 13.52 9.86
N HIS A 91 4.92 14.26 10.59
CA HIS A 91 5.27 14.79 11.93
C HIS A 91 5.37 13.69 13.00
N ASP A 92 4.82 12.52 12.72
CA ASP A 92 4.88 11.31 13.53
C ASP A 92 5.98 10.34 13.06
N ALA A 93 6.89 10.75 12.16
CA ALA A 93 7.95 9.87 11.64
C ALA A 93 8.90 9.32 12.72
N ALA A 94 9.00 10.00 13.87
CA ALA A 94 9.75 9.52 15.02
C ALA A 94 9.00 8.46 15.83
N GLU A 95 7.69 8.32 15.66
CA GLU A 95 6.86 7.38 16.42
C GLU A 95 7.01 5.95 15.89
N PHE A 96 7.02 4.97 16.79
CA PHE A 96 7.07 3.54 16.44
C PHE A 96 6.65 2.67 17.62
N ASP A 97 6.15 1.47 17.35
CA ASP A 97 5.97 0.40 18.35
C ASP A 97 6.90 -0.77 18.07
N PRO A 98 8.01 -0.93 18.83
CA PRO A 98 8.97 -1.99 18.58
C PRO A 98 8.51 -3.37 19.07
N ALA A 99 7.52 -3.44 19.95
CA ALA A 99 7.16 -4.67 20.67
C ALA A 99 6.62 -5.78 19.74
N PRO A 100 5.69 -5.53 18.79
CA PRO A 100 5.23 -6.54 17.83
C PRO A 100 6.36 -7.14 16.98
N PHE A 101 7.43 -6.37 16.75
CA PHE A 101 8.54 -6.73 15.88
C PHE A 101 9.75 -7.30 16.64
N ARG A 102 9.64 -7.45 17.97
CA ARG A 102 10.70 -7.94 18.87
C ARG A 102 11.98 -7.10 18.81
N LEU A 103 11.81 -5.79 18.63
CA LEU A 103 12.89 -4.83 18.76
C LEU A 103 12.90 -4.29 20.20
N SER A 104 14.08 -4.06 20.73
CA SER A 104 14.25 -3.31 21.98
C SER A 104 14.02 -1.82 21.75
N ALA A 105 13.81 -1.08 22.84
CA ALA A 105 13.68 0.37 22.79
C ALA A 105 14.97 1.06 22.32
N GLU A 106 16.15 0.49 22.61
CA GLU A 106 17.44 1.02 22.14
C GLU A 106 17.62 0.80 20.64
N GLU A 107 17.38 -0.42 20.15
CA GLU A 107 17.45 -0.71 18.72
C GLU A 107 16.51 0.19 17.91
N ALA A 108 15.30 0.44 18.40
CA ALA A 108 14.32 1.29 17.73
C ALA A 108 14.81 2.72 17.46
N ARG A 109 15.72 3.26 18.27
CA ARG A 109 16.28 4.62 18.09
C ARG A 109 17.24 4.70 16.91
N VAL A 110 17.97 3.62 16.64
CA VAL A 110 18.98 3.56 15.58
C VAL A 110 18.41 2.98 14.27
N VAL A 111 17.22 2.38 14.30
CA VAL A 111 16.52 1.99 13.07
C VAL A 111 16.01 3.23 12.33
N ASP A 112 16.30 3.31 11.03
CA ASP A 112 15.82 4.35 10.14
C ASP A 112 14.26 4.41 10.18
N PRO A 113 13.66 5.59 10.37
CA PRO A 113 12.21 5.81 10.33
C PRO A 113 11.49 5.16 9.15
N GLN A 114 12.12 5.12 7.98
CA GLN A 114 11.57 4.50 6.78
C GLN A 114 11.36 2.99 6.99
N GLN A 115 12.30 2.31 7.66
CA GLN A 115 12.18 0.88 7.97
C GLN A 115 11.09 0.63 9.02
N ARG A 116 10.95 1.52 10.00
CA ARG A 116 9.90 1.47 11.04
C ARG A 116 8.50 1.61 10.44
N LEU A 117 8.30 2.64 9.63
CA LEU A 117 7.05 2.89 8.91
C LEU A 117 6.70 1.73 7.96
N LEU A 118 7.70 1.17 7.26
CA LEU A 118 7.50 0.01 6.41
C LEU A 118 7.06 -1.24 7.18
N LEU A 119 7.58 -1.47 8.39
CA LEU A 119 7.16 -2.58 9.26
C LEU A 119 5.69 -2.47 9.66
N GLU A 120 5.29 -1.32 10.23
CA GLU A 120 3.92 -1.08 10.68
C GLU A 120 2.93 -1.10 9.50
N THR A 121 3.26 -0.41 8.40
CA THR A 121 2.37 -0.32 7.24
C THR A 121 2.23 -1.68 6.53
N SER A 122 3.29 -2.51 6.52
CA SER A 122 3.19 -3.88 5.99
C SER A 122 2.29 -4.77 6.84
N TRP A 123 2.40 -4.68 8.16
CA TRP A 123 1.53 -5.38 9.09
C TRP A 123 0.06 -5.00 8.86
N GLU A 124 -0.22 -3.71 8.76
CA GLU A 124 -1.55 -3.19 8.50
C GLU A 124 -2.13 -3.64 7.15
N ALA A 125 -1.31 -3.67 6.09
CA ALA A 125 -1.75 -4.12 4.78
C ALA A 125 -2.17 -5.60 4.80
N LEU A 126 -1.49 -6.43 5.59
CA LEU A 126 -1.83 -7.85 5.78
C LEU A 126 -3.13 -8.02 6.57
N GLU A 127 -3.27 -7.32 7.70
CA GLU A 127 -4.51 -7.39 8.50
C GLU A 127 -5.73 -6.93 7.71
N ARG A 128 -5.58 -5.89 6.88
CA ARG A 128 -6.62 -5.40 5.95
C ARG A 128 -6.92 -6.39 4.82
N ALA A 129 -5.95 -7.22 4.43
CA ALA A 129 -6.17 -8.32 3.49
C ALA A 129 -6.83 -9.55 4.15
N GLY A 130 -7.14 -9.48 5.46
CA GLY A 130 -7.69 -10.60 6.22
C GLY A 130 -6.65 -11.67 6.54
N ILE A 131 -5.36 -11.31 6.61
CA ILE A 131 -4.23 -12.23 6.83
C ILE A 131 -3.61 -11.94 8.19
N ASP A 132 -3.46 -12.95 9.04
CA ASP A 132 -2.61 -12.87 10.22
C ASP A 132 -1.13 -12.67 9.79
N PRO A 133 -0.48 -11.54 10.13
CA PRO A 133 0.91 -11.29 9.74
C PRO A 133 1.89 -12.35 10.24
N THR A 134 1.60 -12.99 11.37
CA THR A 134 2.47 -14.00 11.99
C THR A 134 2.29 -15.41 11.41
N SER A 135 1.16 -15.69 10.76
CA SER A 135 0.90 -16.97 10.09
C SER A 135 1.73 -17.16 8.82
N LEU A 136 2.34 -16.09 8.30
CA LEU A 136 3.19 -16.10 7.10
C LEU A 136 4.61 -16.59 7.36
N ARG A 137 4.99 -16.87 8.61
CA ARG A 137 6.32 -17.35 8.96
C ARG A 137 6.64 -18.65 8.20
N GLY A 138 7.76 -18.66 7.49
CA GLY A 138 8.20 -19.77 6.64
C GLY A 138 7.56 -19.80 5.25
N SER A 139 6.64 -18.89 4.94
CA SER A 139 6.04 -18.80 3.60
C SER A 139 6.98 -18.15 2.58
N SER A 140 6.78 -18.46 1.30
CA SER A 140 7.44 -17.79 0.17
C SER A 140 6.84 -16.41 -0.12
N THR A 141 6.51 -15.62 0.90
CA THR A 141 6.05 -14.24 0.72
C THR A 141 7.23 -13.33 0.36
N GLY A 142 7.11 -12.55 -0.71
CA GLY A 142 8.12 -11.59 -1.14
C GLY A 142 7.90 -10.18 -0.58
N VAL A 143 8.97 -9.39 -0.51
CA VAL A 143 8.98 -7.99 -0.07
C VAL A 143 9.72 -7.13 -1.09
N PHE A 144 9.06 -6.12 -1.63
CA PHE A 144 9.62 -5.21 -2.63
C PHE A 144 9.41 -3.77 -2.17
N ALA A 145 10.48 -3.11 -1.74
CA ALA A 145 10.41 -1.76 -1.17
C ALA A 145 11.11 -0.75 -2.09
N GLY A 146 10.36 0.24 -2.57
CA GLY A 146 10.92 1.45 -3.14
C GLY A 146 11.35 2.39 -2.01
N VAL A 147 12.64 2.67 -1.91
CA VAL A 147 13.17 3.57 -0.88
C VAL A 147 13.90 4.70 -1.58
N MET A 148 13.78 5.91 -1.04
CA MET A 148 14.56 7.05 -1.48
C MET A 148 15.11 7.77 -0.25
N TYR A 149 16.35 8.23 -0.37
CA TYR A 149 17.18 8.72 0.74
C TYR A 149 17.66 7.65 1.70
N ASN A 150 18.83 7.93 2.27
CA ASN A 150 19.47 7.15 3.32
C ASN A 150 20.24 8.10 4.26
N ASP A 151 19.63 9.25 4.56
CA ASP A 151 20.28 10.33 5.30
C ASP A 151 20.22 10.14 6.82
N TYR A 152 19.38 9.23 7.32
CA TYR A 152 19.42 8.78 8.72
C TYR A 152 20.76 8.08 9.05
N GLY A 153 21.37 7.38 8.10
CA GLY A 153 22.73 6.84 8.24
C GLY A 153 23.78 7.94 8.46
N GLY A 154 23.65 9.08 7.77
CA GLY A 154 24.49 10.25 8.02
C GLY A 154 24.28 10.82 9.44
N HIS A 155 23.03 10.85 9.91
CA HIS A 155 22.68 11.28 11.27
C HIS A 155 23.25 10.36 12.35
N LEU A 156 23.25 9.05 12.12
CA LEU A 156 23.88 8.04 12.99
C LEU A 156 25.40 8.24 13.08
N ALA A 157 26.07 8.36 11.93
CA ALA A 157 27.53 8.55 11.86
C ALA A 157 27.96 9.85 12.55
N ALA A 158 27.23 10.94 12.35
CA ALA A 158 27.50 12.22 13.00
C ALA A 158 27.39 12.17 14.54
N LYS A 159 26.76 11.13 15.10
CA LYS A 159 26.54 10.92 16.53
C LYS A 159 27.32 9.75 17.12
N GLY A 160 28.27 9.18 16.38
CA GLY A 160 29.13 8.10 16.88
C GLY A 160 28.47 6.72 16.96
N PHE A 161 27.36 6.49 16.24
CA PHE A 161 26.68 5.18 16.15
C PHE A 161 27.17 4.36 14.94
N ASP A 162 28.50 4.30 14.73
CA ASP A 162 29.11 3.64 13.57
C ASP A 162 28.79 2.14 13.50
N SER A 163 28.67 1.47 14.66
CA SER A 163 28.31 0.06 14.77
C SER A 163 26.91 -0.25 14.25
N ASP A 164 25.99 0.71 14.35
CA ASP A 164 24.59 0.53 14.02
C ASP A 164 24.26 0.91 12.58
N LEU A 165 25.19 1.54 11.84
CA LEU A 165 24.95 2.00 10.47
C LEU A 165 24.45 0.90 9.54
N LEU A 166 25.10 -0.28 9.61
CA LEU A 166 24.84 -1.39 8.70
C LEU A 166 23.41 -1.92 8.84
N VAL A 167 22.94 -2.12 10.07
CA VAL A 167 21.61 -2.71 10.33
C VAL A 167 20.55 -1.63 10.47
N GLY A 168 20.90 -0.49 11.06
CA GLY A 168 19.99 0.62 11.32
C GLY A 168 19.56 1.39 10.08
N SER A 169 20.43 1.55 9.07
CA SER A 169 20.15 2.44 7.93
C SER A 169 20.36 1.86 6.53
N ALA A 170 21.10 0.75 6.37
CA ALA A 170 21.40 0.26 5.03
C ALA A 170 20.12 -0.02 4.18
N PRO A 171 20.06 0.43 2.91
CA PRO A 171 18.86 0.28 2.10
C PRO A 171 18.39 -1.16 1.96
N SER A 172 19.32 -2.12 1.81
CA SER A 172 18.98 -3.56 1.73
C SER A 172 18.24 -4.08 2.96
N VAL A 173 18.44 -3.47 4.13
CA VAL A 173 17.78 -3.84 5.38
C VAL A 173 16.33 -3.37 5.42
N ALA A 174 15.90 -2.41 4.60
CA ALA A 174 14.50 -1.98 4.58
C ALA A 174 13.54 -3.13 4.19
N SER A 175 13.78 -3.78 3.05
CA SER A 175 13.03 -5.00 2.67
C SER A 175 13.39 -6.20 3.54
N GLY A 176 14.67 -6.33 3.91
CA GLY A 176 15.17 -7.45 4.71
C GLY A 176 14.58 -7.51 6.12
N ARG A 177 14.34 -6.36 6.75
CA ARG A 177 13.79 -6.26 8.11
C ARG A 177 12.33 -6.69 8.14
N ILE A 178 11.52 -6.33 7.15
CA ILE A 178 10.14 -6.87 7.02
C ILE A 178 10.19 -8.39 6.92
N ALA A 179 11.02 -8.92 6.01
CA ALA A 179 11.15 -10.36 5.81
C ALA A 179 11.63 -11.06 7.09
N TYR A 180 12.61 -10.49 7.80
CA TYR A 180 13.13 -11.02 9.06
C TYR A 180 12.07 -11.03 10.17
N SER A 181 11.41 -9.88 10.43
CA SER A 181 10.45 -9.73 11.53
C SER A 181 9.23 -10.66 11.35
N LEU A 182 8.71 -10.75 10.12
CA LEU A 182 7.56 -11.62 9.79
C LEU A 182 7.98 -13.06 9.46
N GLY A 183 9.28 -13.34 9.32
CA GLY A 183 9.83 -14.67 9.02
C GLY A 183 9.55 -15.16 7.60
N LEU A 184 9.54 -14.27 6.63
CA LEU A 184 9.23 -14.54 5.22
C LEU A 184 10.46 -15.09 4.47
N GLN A 185 10.24 -15.97 3.50
CA GLN A 185 11.30 -16.66 2.74
C GLN A 185 11.24 -16.41 1.23
N GLY A 186 10.38 -15.49 0.76
CA GLY A 186 10.37 -15.07 -0.64
C GLY A 186 11.44 -14.02 -0.96
N PRO A 187 11.46 -13.50 -2.21
CA PRO A 187 12.40 -12.45 -2.60
C PRO A 187 12.26 -11.19 -1.73
N ALA A 188 13.36 -10.65 -1.23
CA ALA A 188 13.38 -9.38 -0.48
C ALA A 188 14.29 -8.38 -1.21
N MET A 189 13.69 -7.37 -1.85
CA MET A 189 14.38 -6.42 -2.70
C MET A 189 14.05 -4.98 -2.30
N THR A 190 15.10 -4.17 -2.16
CA THR A 190 14.97 -2.71 -2.07
C THR A 190 15.42 -2.10 -3.39
N VAL A 191 14.64 -1.17 -3.92
CA VAL A 191 14.85 -0.52 -5.22
C VAL A 191 14.96 0.99 -5.03
N ASP A 192 16.00 1.57 -5.64
CA ASP A 192 16.13 3.02 -5.79
C ASP A 192 16.21 3.39 -7.28
N THR A 193 15.10 3.93 -7.78
CA THR A 193 14.99 4.59 -9.09
C THR A 193 14.46 6.01 -8.88
N ALA A 194 14.79 6.63 -7.74
CA ALA A 194 14.25 7.89 -7.26
C ALA A 194 12.71 7.89 -7.19
N CYS A 195 12.05 8.87 -7.82
CA CYS A 195 10.60 9.06 -7.72
C CYS A 195 9.76 7.90 -8.27
N SER A 196 10.32 7.04 -9.13
CA SER A 196 9.64 5.85 -9.66
C SER A 196 9.74 4.60 -8.77
N SER A 197 10.54 4.63 -7.68
CA SER A 197 10.91 3.45 -6.90
C SER A 197 9.73 2.57 -6.47
N GLY A 198 8.67 3.13 -5.91
CA GLY A 198 7.52 2.35 -5.45
C GLY A 198 6.78 1.59 -6.56
N LEU A 199 6.67 2.18 -7.76
CA LEU A 199 6.02 1.50 -8.90
C LEU A 199 6.98 0.57 -9.66
N VAL A 200 8.29 0.82 -9.63
CA VAL A 200 9.27 -0.16 -10.10
C VAL A 200 9.24 -1.39 -9.19
N ALA A 201 9.19 -1.20 -7.87
CA ALA A 201 9.02 -2.30 -6.91
C ALA A 201 7.72 -3.08 -7.18
N LEU A 202 6.61 -2.38 -7.49
CA LEU A 202 5.37 -3.02 -7.93
C LEU A 202 5.58 -3.86 -9.18
N HIS A 203 6.13 -3.29 -10.25
CA HIS A 203 6.37 -4.01 -11.50
C HIS A 203 7.21 -5.28 -11.28
N THR A 204 8.29 -5.20 -10.49
CA THR A 204 9.12 -6.38 -10.16
C THR A 204 8.32 -7.45 -9.41
N ALA A 205 7.50 -7.06 -8.44
CA ALA A 205 6.65 -7.99 -7.70
C ALA A 205 5.62 -8.69 -8.58
N LEU A 206 5.04 -8.00 -9.57
CA LEU A 206 4.12 -8.62 -10.54
C LEU A 206 4.82 -9.77 -11.29
N HIS A 207 6.07 -9.57 -11.69
CA HIS A 207 6.87 -10.61 -12.32
C HIS A 207 7.13 -11.79 -11.37
N SER A 208 7.63 -11.56 -10.16
CA SER A 208 7.86 -12.63 -9.18
C SER A 208 6.59 -13.44 -8.86
N LEU A 209 5.43 -12.78 -8.77
CA LEU A 209 4.15 -13.45 -8.60
C LEU A 209 3.76 -14.28 -9.83
N ARG A 210 3.85 -13.75 -11.06
CA ARG A 210 3.52 -14.50 -12.29
C ARG A 210 4.45 -15.69 -12.51
N HIS A 211 5.72 -15.56 -12.14
CA HIS A 211 6.72 -16.61 -12.22
C HIS A 211 6.71 -17.57 -11.01
N ARG A 212 5.84 -17.33 -10.02
CA ARG A 212 5.68 -18.17 -8.82
C ARG A 212 6.94 -18.23 -7.95
N GLU A 213 7.77 -17.19 -7.98
CA GLU A 213 8.87 -17.00 -7.02
C GLU A 213 8.33 -16.68 -5.61
N CYS A 214 7.13 -16.08 -5.55
CA CYS A 214 6.37 -15.89 -4.33
C CYS A 214 4.88 -16.20 -4.52
N SER A 215 4.17 -16.48 -3.43
CA SER A 215 2.71 -16.65 -3.41
C SER A 215 1.96 -15.37 -3.07
N LEU A 216 2.56 -14.54 -2.23
CA LEU A 216 2.11 -13.24 -1.76
C LEU A 216 3.28 -12.26 -1.90
N ALA A 217 3.02 -11.01 -2.23
CA ALA A 217 4.04 -9.96 -2.24
C ALA A 217 3.57 -8.73 -1.45
N LEU A 218 4.43 -8.25 -0.56
CA LEU A 218 4.33 -6.93 0.05
C LEU A 218 5.12 -5.95 -0.81
N VAL A 219 4.45 -4.94 -1.32
CA VAL A 219 5.04 -3.93 -2.20
C VAL A 219 4.83 -2.57 -1.59
N GLY A 220 5.89 -1.80 -1.37
CA GLY A 220 5.75 -0.47 -0.81
C GLY A 220 6.67 0.57 -1.43
N GLY A 221 6.35 1.82 -1.17
CA GLY A 221 7.22 2.97 -1.40
C GLY A 221 7.28 3.82 -0.14
N VAL A 222 8.46 4.26 0.26
CA VAL A 222 8.67 5.10 1.44
C VAL A 222 9.69 6.20 1.16
N ALA A 223 9.44 7.38 1.70
CA ALA A 223 10.41 8.47 1.77
C ALA A 223 10.19 9.26 3.06
N VAL A 224 11.26 9.36 3.85
CA VAL A 224 11.38 10.26 5.01
C VAL A 224 12.73 10.94 4.92
N MET A 225 12.75 12.25 5.17
CA MET A 225 13.98 13.03 5.28
C MET A 225 14.37 13.14 6.74
N ALA A 226 15.46 12.50 7.13
CA ALA A 226 16.01 12.68 8.47
C ALA A 226 16.67 14.06 8.62
N THR A 227 17.23 14.60 7.54
CA THR A 227 18.05 15.81 7.50
C THR A 227 17.50 16.82 6.48
N PRO A 228 17.85 18.11 6.58
CA PRO A 228 17.43 19.11 5.60
C PRO A 228 18.21 19.01 4.27
N THR A 229 19.10 18.02 4.09
CA THR A 229 20.03 17.91 2.96
C THR A 229 19.32 17.96 1.61
N ALA A 230 18.23 17.20 1.44
CA ALA A 230 17.47 17.17 0.21
C ALA A 230 16.83 18.53 -0.12
N ILE A 231 16.23 19.19 0.89
CA ILE A 231 15.63 20.52 0.75
C ILE A 231 16.69 21.54 0.32
N LEU A 232 17.87 21.50 0.94
CA LEU A 232 18.98 22.40 0.61
C LEU A 232 19.53 22.13 -0.80
N ALA A 233 19.67 20.87 -1.20
CA ALA A 233 20.19 20.50 -2.51
C ALA A 233 19.27 20.94 -3.64
N PHE A 234 17.97 20.64 -3.55
CA PHE A 234 16.99 21.01 -4.58
C PHE A 234 16.64 22.50 -4.56
N GLY A 235 16.63 23.14 -3.38
CA GLY A 235 16.45 24.58 -3.27
C GLY A 235 17.55 25.36 -4.00
N ARG A 236 18.82 24.92 -3.90
CA ARG A 236 19.95 25.54 -4.65
C ARG A 236 19.84 25.38 -6.16
N GLN A 237 19.15 24.33 -6.64
CA GLN A 237 18.91 24.11 -8.06
C GLN A 237 17.74 24.94 -8.60
N GLY A 238 16.93 25.55 -7.72
CA GLY A 238 15.76 26.34 -8.12
C GLY A 238 14.62 25.50 -8.70
N VAL A 239 14.54 24.22 -8.36
CA VAL A 239 13.52 23.28 -8.91
C VAL A 239 12.29 23.10 -8.01
N LEU A 240 12.33 23.62 -6.79
CA LEU A 240 11.24 23.54 -5.83
C LEU A 240 10.30 24.74 -5.96
N ALA A 241 9.00 24.49 -5.86
CA ALA A 241 8.01 25.56 -5.81
C ALA A 241 8.18 26.38 -4.52
N PRO A 242 8.23 27.72 -4.58
CA PRO A 242 8.44 28.56 -3.38
C PRO A 242 7.37 28.37 -2.29
N ASP A 243 6.15 28.04 -2.69
CA ASP A 243 5.00 27.80 -1.80
C ASP A 243 4.85 26.33 -1.38
N GLY A 244 5.77 25.46 -1.80
CA GLY A 244 5.78 24.04 -1.45
C GLY A 244 4.67 23.21 -2.10
N ARG A 245 4.00 23.71 -3.14
CA ARG A 245 2.88 23.01 -3.80
C ARG A 245 3.29 22.43 -5.16
N CYS A 246 2.65 21.33 -5.55
CA CYS A 246 2.71 20.84 -6.94
C CYS A 246 1.47 21.34 -7.69
N LYS A 247 1.64 22.32 -8.58
CA LYS A 247 0.54 22.91 -9.38
C LYS A 247 0.40 22.15 -10.71
N SER A 248 0.11 20.86 -10.60
CA SER A 248 0.14 19.90 -11.72
C SER A 248 -0.71 20.37 -12.90
N PHE A 249 -0.08 20.52 -14.06
CA PHE A 249 -0.68 20.94 -15.34
C PHE A 249 -1.30 22.34 -15.35
N ALA A 250 -1.05 23.16 -14.33
CA ALA A 250 -1.55 24.52 -14.24
C ALA A 250 -0.68 25.52 -15.01
N ALA A 251 -1.25 26.66 -15.39
CA ALA A 251 -0.50 27.81 -15.92
C ALA A 251 0.51 28.37 -14.88
N ALA A 252 0.18 28.24 -13.59
CA ALA A 252 1.00 28.70 -12.47
C ALA A 252 2.08 27.71 -12.03
N ALA A 253 2.30 26.61 -12.77
CA ALA A 253 3.32 25.60 -12.48
C ALA A 253 4.71 26.25 -12.41
N ASP A 254 5.40 26.11 -11.28
CA ASP A 254 6.66 26.81 -10.98
C ASP A 254 7.69 25.93 -10.24
N GLY A 255 7.47 24.61 -10.23
CA GLY A 255 8.30 23.65 -9.51
C GLY A 255 7.45 22.64 -8.76
N TRP A 256 8.11 21.80 -7.97
CA TRP A 256 7.43 20.79 -7.17
C TRP A 256 7.52 21.07 -5.67
N GLY A 257 6.46 20.70 -4.96
CA GLY A 257 6.40 20.68 -3.52
C GLY A 257 7.03 19.41 -2.96
N LEU A 258 7.92 19.54 -2.00
CA LEU A 258 8.61 18.39 -1.42
C LEU A 258 7.73 17.73 -0.35
N SER A 259 7.65 16.40 -0.34
CA SER A 259 6.83 15.68 0.64
C SER A 259 7.35 14.29 1.00
N GLU A 260 6.85 13.76 2.11
CA GLU A 260 7.13 12.42 2.65
C GLU A 260 5.92 11.49 2.57
N GLY A 261 6.13 10.21 2.85
CA GLY A 261 5.03 9.25 2.96
C GLY A 261 5.48 7.81 2.92
N VAL A 262 4.55 6.92 3.24
CA VAL A 262 4.65 5.47 3.01
C VAL A 262 3.33 4.92 2.49
N GLY A 263 3.40 4.03 1.51
CA GLY A 263 2.27 3.21 1.09
C GLY A 263 2.72 1.78 0.85
N VAL A 264 1.89 0.81 1.26
CA VAL A 264 2.13 -0.63 1.06
C VAL A 264 0.88 -1.31 0.50
N LEU A 265 1.09 -2.19 -0.48
CA LEU A 265 0.11 -3.04 -1.12
C LEU A 265 0.44 -4.51 -0.81
N ALA A 266 -0.57 -5.31 -0.47
CA ALA A 266 -0.49 -6.76 -0.42
C ALA A 266 -1.07 -7.34 -1.71
N LEU A 267 -0.29 -8.17 -2.41
CA LEU A 267 -0.59 -8.63 -3.76
C LEU A 267 -0.58 -10.15 -3.88
N GLU A 268 -1.53 -10.70 -4.61
CA GLU A 268 -1.54 -12.11 -5.01
C GLU A 268 -1.93 -12.27 -6.47
N ARG A 269 -1.63 -13.43 -7.05
CA ARG A 269 -2.28 -13.84 -8.29
C ARG A 269 -3.81 -13.88 -8.06
N LEU A 270 -4.59 -13.37 -9.01
CA LEU A 270 -6.06 -13.31 -8.86
C LEU A 270 -6.67 -14.70 -8.60
N SER A 271 -6.14 -15.74 -9.23
CA SER A 271 -6.61 -17.11 -8.99
C SER A 271 -6.35 -17.61 -7.56
N ASP A 272 -5.27 -17.16 -6.94
CA ASP A 272 -4.90 -17.53 -5.58
C ASP A 272 -5.71 -16.74 -4.55
N ALA A 273 -5.89 -15.44 -4.76
CA ALA A 273 -6.75 -14.60 -3.94
C ALA A 273 -8.19 -15.14 -3.90
N ARG A 274 -8.74 -15.51 -5.06
CA ARG A 274 -10.08 -16.13 -5.17
C ARG A 274 -10.15 -17.47 -4.46
N ARG A 275 -9.16 -18.34 -4.68
CA ARG A 275 -9.10 -19.66 -4.01
C ARG A 275 -9.01 -19.54 -2.49
N ALA A 276 -8.33 -18.51 -1.99
CA ALA A 276 -8.18 -18.23 -0.57
C ALA A 276 -9.33 -17.40 0.03
N GLY A 277 -10.39 -17.11 -0.75
CA GLY A 277 -11.54 -16.32 -0.31
C GLY A 277 -11.17 -14.90 0.09
N ARG A 278 -10.09 -14.33 -0.48
CA ARG A 278 -9.59 -13.01 -0.11
C ARG A 278 -10.38 -11.89 -0.76
N PRO A 279 -10.53 -10.74 -0.08
CA PRO A 279 -11.05 -9.55 -0.72
C PRO A 279 -10.13 -9.13 -1.87
N VAL A 280 -10.71 -8.73 -3.00
CA VAL A 280 -9.98 -8.16 -4.14
C VAL A 280 -10.42 -6.72 -4.31
N LEU A 281 -9.54 -5.78 -3.96
CA LEU A 281 -9.83 -4.35 -4.00
C LEU A 281 -9.78 -3.80 -5.43
N ALA A 282 -8.84 -4.31 -6.23
CA ALA A 282 -8.67 -4.05 -7.66
C ALA A 282 -7.67 -5.08 -8.23
N VAL A 283 -7.47 -5.08 -9.55
CA VAL A 283 -6.43 -5.88 -10.20
C VAL A 283 -5.45 -5.01 -10.98
N VAL A 284 -4.18 -5.35 -10.93
CA VAL A 284 -3.14 -4.82 -11.82
C VAL A 284 -3.12 -5.65 -13.09
N ARG A 285 -3.49 -5.04 -14.22
CA ARG A 285 -3.61 -5.71 -15.52
C ARG A 285 -2.28 -5.79 -16.25
N GLY A 286 -1.53 -4.69 -16.25
CA GLY A 286 -0.25 -4.59 -16.93
C GLY A 286 0.58 -3.45 -16.41
N SER A 287 1.88 -3.53 -16.64
CA SER A 287 2.82 -2.46 -16.37
C SER A 287 4.01 -2.54 -17.31
N ALA A 288 4.74 -1.43 -17.44
CA ALA A 288 5.96 -1.36 -18.22
C ALA A 288 6.96 -0.39 -17.58
N ILE A 289 8.24 -0.74 -17.64
CA ILE A 289 9.36 0.13 -17.28
C ILE A 289 10.15 0.45 -18.55
N VAL A 290 10.51 1.71 -18.72
CA VAL A 290 11.45 2.16 -19.77
C VAL A 290 12.48 3.12 -19.19
N GLN A 291 13.55 3.38 -19.95
CA GLN A 291 14.50 4.43 -19.64
C GLN A 291 14.42 5.55 -20.69
N ASP A 292 14.61 6.80 -20.26
CA ASP A 292 14.58 7.98 -21.13
C ASP A 292 15.64 7.94 -22.24
N GLY A 293 16.74 7.24 -22.00
CA GLY A 293 17.93 7.19 -22.84
C GLY A 293 18.72 8.50 -22.76
N ALA A 294 19.52 8.75 -23.78
CA ALA A 294 20.12 10.06 -23.97
C ALA A 294 19.02 11.08 -24.33
N SER A 295 18.88 12.13 -23.51
CA SER A 295 17.97 13.25 -23.72
C SER A 295 18.73 14.59 -23.60
N HIS A 296 18.02 15.73 -23.50
CA HIS A 296 18.63 17.06 -23.41
C HIS A 296 19.38 17.34 -22.09
N GLY A 297 19.42 16.38 -21.18
CA GLY A 297 20.15 16.42 -19.91
C GLY A 297 19.78 15.20 -19.08
N LEU A 298 20.62 14.84 -18.11
CA LEU A 298 20.40 13.63 -17.30
C LEU A 298 19.01 13.58 -16.63
N THR A 299 18.49 14.74 -16.25
CA THR A 299 17.21 14.90 -15.55
C THR A 299 16.09 15.40 -16.46
N ALA A 300 16.35 15.59 -17.75
CA ALA A 300 15.36 16.08 -18.70
C ALA A 300 14.48 14.93 -19.21
N PRO A 301 13.14 15.01 -19.06
CA PRO A 301 12.24 13.91 -19.42
C PRO A 301 12.19 13.69 -20.94
N ASN A 302 11.82 12.48 -21.36
CA ASN A 302 11.70 12.12 -22.78
C ASN A 302 10.27 11.67 -23.14
N GLY A 303 9.51 12.56 -23.81
CA GLY A 303 8.15 12.25 -24.26
C GLY A 303 8.05 11.07 -25.23
N GLN A 304 9.09 10.72 -25.99
CA GLN A 304 9.09 9.48 -26.78
C GLN A 304 9.16 8.23 -25.89
N ALA A 305 9.94 8.29 -24.81
CA ALA A 305 10.01 7.22 -23.83
C ALA A 305 8.66 7.03 -23.13
N HIS A 306 8.00 8.13 -22.73
CA HIS A 306 6.66 8.08 -22.14
C HIS A 306 5.64 7.40 -23.07
N ARG A 307 5.64 7.75 -24.37
CA ARG A 307 4.74 7.10 -25.36
C ARG A 307 5.03 5.62 -25.54
N ARG A 308 6.32 5.20 -25.56
CA ARG A 308 6.69 3.78 -25.62
C ARG A 308 6.23 3.02 -24.39
N MET A 309 6.45 3.60 -23.20
CA MET A 309 6.05 3.04 -21.92
C MET A 309 4.54 2.79 -21.86
N ILE A 310 3.73 3.78 -22.24
CA ILE A 310 2.26 3.66 -22.28
C ILE A 310 1.83 2.51 -23.21
N ARG A 311 2.36 2.46 -24.44
CA ARG A 311 2.04 1.39 -25.40
C ARG A 311 2.45 0.01 -24.89
N GLN A 312 3.60 -0.11 -24.22
CA GLN A 312 4.05 -1.38 -23.64
C GLN A 312 3.15 -1.82 -22.48
N ALA A 313 2.74 -0.91 -21.61
CA ALA A 313 1.82 -1.23 -20.50
C ALA A 313 0.44 -1.65 -21.03
N LEU A 314 -0.08 -0.97 -22.05
CA LEU A 314 -1.32 -1.35 -22.74
C LEU A 314 -1.21 -2.74 -23.39
N ALA A 315 -0.10 -3.02 -24.08
CA ALA A 315 0.15 -4.33 -24.66
C ALA A 315 0.23 -5.43 -23.59
N ALA A 316 0.94 -5.17 -22.48
CA ALA A 316 1.04 -6.09 -21.34
C ALA A 316 -0.32 -6.34 -20.66
N ALA A 317 -1.22 -5.34 -20.69
CA ALA A 317 -2.58 -5.47 -20.17
C ALA A 317 -3.58 -6.08 -21.17
N ARG A 318 -3.20 -6.19 -22.46
CA ARG A 318 -4.07 -6.51 -23.60
C ARG A 318 -5.24 -5.55 -23.74
N LEU A 319 -4.94 -4.26 -23.63
CA LEU A 319 -5.92 -3.18 -23.72
C LEU A 319 -5.59 -2.24 -24.86
N SER A 320 -6.62 -1.62 -25.41
CA SER A 320 -6.52 -0.45 -26.28
C SER A 320 -6.43 0.84 -25.47
N ALA A 321 -6.06 1.94 -26.09
CA ALA A 321 -5.96 3.22 -25.38
C ALA A 321 -7.33 3.76 -24.92
N SER A 322 -8.39 3.50 -25.69
CA SER A 322 -9.77 3.88 -25.35
C SER A 322 -10.37 3.11 -24.17
N ASP A 323 -9.74 1.99 -23.79
CA ASP A 323 -10.15 1.19 -22.62
C ASP A 323 -9.77 1.84 -21.28
N VAL A 324 -8.83 2.79 -21.26
CA VAL A 324 -8.41 3.48 -20.04
C VAL A 324 -9.20 4.77 -19.86
N ASP A 325 -9.77 4.97 -18.68
CA ASP A 325 -10.69 6.09 -18.38
C ASP A 325 -9.95 7.30 -17.83
N ALA A 326 -8.97 7.04 -16.98
CA ALA A 326 -8.28 8.04 -16.20
C ALA A 326 -6.79 7.76 -16.10
N VAL A 327 -5.98 8.82 -16.02
CA VAL A 327 -4.56 8.77 -15.72
C VAL A 327 -4.28 9.59 -14.47
N GLU A 328 -3.76 8.90 -13.47
CA GLU A 328 -3.06 9.47 -12.34
C GLU A 328 -1.61 9.71 -12.76
N ALA A 329 -1.33 10.94 -13.17
CA ALA A 329 -0.09 11.33 -13.79
C ALA A 329 1.05 11.53 -12.78
N HIS A 330 2.27 11.57 -13.30
CA HIS A 330 3.41 11.99 -12.50
C HIS A 330 3.23 13.46 -12.09
N GLY A 331 2.89 14.37 -13.01
CA GLY A 331 2.33 15.70 -12.76
C GLY A 331 2.99 16.46 -11.60
N THR A 332 4.26 16.80 -11.74
CA THR A 332 5.04 17.41 -10.65
C THR A 332 4.78 18.90 -10.48
N GLY A 333 4.09 19.55 -11.43
CA GLY A 333 3.94 21.01 -11.41
C GLY A 333 5.15 21.72 -12.02
N THR A 334 5.93 21.02 -12.86
CA THR A 334 7.06 21.63 -13.57
C THR A 334 6.63 22.01 -14.99
N PRO A 335 6.87 23.24 -15.48
CA PRO A 335 6.41 23.67 -16.80
C PRO A 335 6.81 22.72 -17.95
N LEU A 336 8.07 22.28 -17.94
CA LEU A 336 8.61 21.40 -18.98
C LEU A 336 8.15 19.94 -18.80
N GLY A 337 8.16 19.43 -17.56
CA GLY A 337 7.78 18.04 -17.29
C GLY A 337 6.31 17.79 -17.56
N ASP A 338 5.44 18.67 -17.07
CA ASP A 338 3.99 18.54 -17.22
C ASP A 338 3.56 18.67 -18.69
N SER A 339 4.18 19.57 -19.48
CA SER A 339 3.87 19.69 -20.91
C SER A 339 4.31 18.47 -21.71
N ILE A 340 5.48 17.91 -21.40
CA ILE A 340 5.97 16.67 -22.05
C ILE A 340 5.09 15.47 -21.68
N GLU A 341 4.66 15.35 -20.42
CA GLU A 341 3.76 14.29 -19.98
C GLU A 341 2.39 14.42 -20.66
N ALA A 342 1.77 15.60 -20.62
CA ALA A 342 0.46 15.83 -21.22
C ALA A 342 0.47 15.56 -22.73
N GLN A 343 1.50 16.01 -23.46
CA GLN A 343 1.62 15.72 -24.89
C GLN A 343 1.77 14.22 -25.15
N ALA A 344 2.54 13.50 -24.34
CA ALA A 344 2.68 12.05 -24.48
C ALA A 344 1.34 11.32 -24.26
N LEU A 345 0.50 11.80 -23.34
CA LEU A 345 -0.84 11.28 -23.10
C LEU A 345 -1.79 11.59 -24.26
N LEU A 346 -1.80 12.82 -24.77
CA LEU A 346 -2.58 13.20 -25.96
C LEU A 346 -2.22 12.32 -27.17
N ASP A 347 -0.93 12.15 -27.45
CA ASP A 347 -0.41 11.34 -28.57
C ASP A 347 -0.71 9.83 -28.46
N THR A 348 -1.11 9.33 -27.28
CA THR A 348 -1.34 7.90 -27.05
C THR A 348 -2.78 7.61 -26.72
N TYR A 349 -3.31 8.23 -25.68
CA TYR A 349 -4.67 8.03 -25.21
C TYR A 349 -5.70 8.86 -25.96
N GLY A 350 -5.29 9.97 -26.59
CA GLY A 350 -6.22 10.92 -27.23
C GLY A 350 -6.86 10.45 -28.53
N ALA A 351 -6.38 9.35 -29.13
CA ALA A 351 -6.94 8.81 -30.37
C ALA A 351 -8.22 7.97 -30.12
N ASP A 352 -9.13 7.99 -31.10
CA ASP A 352 -10.30 7.10 -31.19
C ASP A 352 -11.20 7.08 -29.93
N ARG A 353 -11.38 8.25 -29.29
CA ARG A 353 -12.17 8.37 -28.06
C ARG A 353 -13.59 8.86 -28.31
N THR A 354 -14.56 8.18 -27.71
CA THR A 354 -15.95 8.66 -27.59
C THR A 354 -16.20 9.42 -26.28
N ARG A 355 -15.32 9.23 -25.28
CA ARG A 355 -15.33 9.88 -23.98
C ARG A 355 -13.92 10.35 -23.62
N PRO A 356 -13.76 11.51 -22.97
CA PRO A 356 -12.44 12.03 -22.61
C PRO A 356 -11.66 11.04 -21.73
N LEU A 357 -10.34 11.07 -21.83
CA LEU A 357 -9.45 10.55 -20.80
C LEU A 357 -9.38 11.60 -19.68
N TRP A 358 -9.69 11.20 -18.46
CA TRP A 358 -9.52 12.09 -17.30
C TRP A 358 -8.07 12.13 -16.85
N LEU A 359 -7.55 13.32 -16.58
CA LEU A 359 -6.17 13.53 -16.15
C LEU A 359 -6.15 14.19 -14.77
N GLY A 360 -5.33 13.67 -13.86
CA GLY A 360 -5.10 14.33 -12.58
C GLY A 360 -3.82 13.89 -11.88
N SER A 361 -3.53 14.50 -10.73
CA SER A 361 -2.40 14.08 -9.88
C SER A 361 -2.65 14.35 -8.40
N ILE A 362 -2.40 13.33 -7.57
CA ILE A 362 -2.43 13.37 -6.10
C ILE A 362 -1.37 14.31 -5.52
N LYS A 363 -0.32 14.62 -6.29
CA LYS A 363 0.73 15.55 -5.85
C LYS A 363 0.18 16.95 -5.59
N SER A 364 -0.92 17.32 -6.24
CA SER A 364 -1.61 18.58 -5.96
C SER A 364 -2.19 18.66 -4.53
N ASN A 365 -2.46 17.51 -3.91
CA ASN A 365 -2.95 17.40 -2.53
C ASN A 365 -1.81 17.21 -1.52
N LEU A 366 -0.87 16.31 -1.81
CA LEU A 366 0.15 15.87 -0.84
C LEU A 366 1.51 16.52 -1.05
N GLY A 367 1.75 17.19 -2.17
CA GLY A 367 3.11 17.42 -2.66
C GLY A 367 3.72 16.13 -3.25
N HIS A 368 4.99 16.16 -3.60
CA HIS A 368 5.69 15.03 -4.18
C HIS A 368 6.24 14.11 -3.07
N THR A 369 5.48 13.08 -2.71
CA THR A 369 5.85 12.02 -1.72
C THR A 369 6.87 11.00 -2.25
N GLN A 370 7.61 11.39 -3.29
CA GLN A 370 8.83 10.71 -3.77
C GLN A 370 8.62 9.23 -4.10
N ALA A 371 9.44 8.33 -3.56
CA ALA A 371 9.32 6.88 -3.76
C ALA A 371 7.94 6.33 -3.37
N ALA A 372 7.21 6.98 -2.45
CA ALA A 372 5.85 6.61 -2.05
C ALA A 372 4.75 7.17 -2.97
N GLY A 373 5.06 8.12 -3.85
CA GLY A 373 4.05 8.86 -4.62
C GLY A 373 3.31 8.03 -5.66
N GLY A 374 4.00 7.09 -6.30
CA GLY A 374 3.34 6.18 -7.22
C GLY A 374 2.36 5.22 -6.51
N VAL A 375 2.70 4.76 -5.30
CA VAL A 375 1.80 3.93 -4.49
C VAL A 375 0.61 4.75 -3.98
N ALA A 376 0.83 6.02 -3.61
CA ALA A 376 -0.26 6.95 -3.25
C ALA A 376 -1.27 7.09 -4.40
N GLY A 377 -0.77 7.20 -5.63
CA GLY A 377 -1.60 7.25 -6.85
C GLY A 377 -2.41 5.96 -7.06
N VAL A 378 -1.81 4.78 -6.83
CA VAL A 378 -2.55 3.50 -6.87
C VAL A 378 -3.66 3.47 -5.83
N ILE A 379 -3.36 3.81 -4.57
CA ILE A 379 -4.35 3.81 -3.48
C ILE A 379 -5.50 4.78 -3.81
N LYS A 380 -5.20 6.01 -4.25
CA LYS A 380 -6.20 6.99 -4.69
C LYS A 380 -7.11 6.40 -5.78
N MET A 381 -6.54 5.74 -6.77
CA MET A 381 -7.32 5.23 -7.91
C MET A 381 -8.15 4.00 -7.58
N VAL A 382 -7.67 3.12 -6.69
CA VAL A 382 -8.48 2.03 -6.15
C VAL A 382 -9.65 2.59 -5.33
N MET A 383 -9.42 3.60 -4.49
CA MET A 383 -10.51 4.25 -3.74
C MET A 383 -11.52 4.95 -4.66
N ALA A 384 -11.05 5.65 -5.69
CA ALA A 384 -11.89 6.28 -6.71
C ALA A 384 -12.78 5.25 -7.45
N GLN A 385 -12.23 4.08 -7.80
CA GLN A 385 -13.00 2.98 -8.41
C GLN A 385 -14.11 2.49 -7.49
N ARG A 386 -13.83 2.33 -6.19
CA ARG A 386 -14.80 1.87 -5.18
C ARG A 386 -15.90 2.89 -4.92
N HIS A 387 -15.58 4.18 -4.96
CA HIS A 387 -16.54 5.27 -4.74
C HIS A 387 -17.22 5.78 -6.01
N GLY A 388 -16.77 5.34 -7.21
CA GLY A 388 -17.32 5.77 -8.48
C GLY A 388 -17.16 7.27 -8.75
N VAL A 389 -16.08 7.88 -8.25
CA VAL A 389 -15.80 9.33 -8.36
C VAL A 389 -14.32 9.55 -8.62
N LEU A 390 -14.00 10.44 -9.56
CA LEU A 390 -12.67 10.98 -9.81
C LEU A 390 -12.51 12.32 -9.08
N PRO A 391 -11.64 12.40 -8.04
CA PRO A 391 -11.41 13.65 -7.33
C PRO A 391 -10.72 14.71 -8.20
N ARG A 392 -10.97 15.99 -7.90
CA ARG A 392 -10.30 17.10 -8.58
C ARG A 392 -8.78 17.10 -8.32
N THR A 393 -8.04 17.67 -9.26
CA THR A 393 -6.63 18.05 -9.12
C THR A 393 -6.58 19.52 -8.70
N LEU A 394 -5.93 19.81 -7.57
CA LEU A 394 -5.87 21.17 -7.04
C LEU A 394 -5.01 22.08 -7.91
N HIS A 395 -5.21 23.39 -7.75
CA HIS A 395 -4.43 24.46 -8.42
C HIS A 395 -4.52 24.47 -9.96
N SER A 396 -5.43 23.69 -10.55
CA SER A 396 -5.47 23.39 -11.98
C SER A 396 -6.53 24.16 -12.78
N ARG A 397 -7.23 25.13 -12.16
CA ARG A 397 -8.35 25.86 -12.80
C ARG A 397 -7.97 26.56 -14.10
N GLU A 398 -6.78 27.14 -14.15
CA GLU A 398 -6.19 27.65 -15.39
C GLU A 398 -5.14 26.63 -15.86
N PRO A 399 -5.42 25.85 -16.93
CA PRO A 399 -4.49 24.84 -17.41
C PRO A 399 -3.29 25.49 -18.13
N SER A 400 -2.19 24.74 -18.21
CA SER A 400 -0.95 25.23 -18.82
C SER A 400 -1.14 25.61 -20.30
N PRO A 401 -0.67 26.80 -20.72
CA PRO A 401 -0.73 27.22 -22.13
C PRO A 401 0.32 26.52 -23.01
N LEU A 402 1.23 25.73 -22.42
CA LEU A 402 2.27 24.98 -23.13
C LEU A 402 1.74 23.65 -23.71
N VAL A 403 0.47 23.32 -23.43
CA VAL A 403 -0.19 22.10 -23.89
C VAL A 403 -1.38 22.50 -24.76
N ASP A 404 -1.52 21.85 -25.91
CA ASP A 404 -2.70 21.99 -26.75
C ASP A 404 -3.82 21.12 -26.21
N TRP A 405 -4.68 21.71 -25.38
CA TRP A 405 -5.88 21.06 -24.83
C TRP A 405 -7.05 21.06 -25.84
N ALA A 406 -6.84 21.50 -27.08
CA ALA A 406 -7.89 21.49 -28.09
C ALA A 406 -8.31 20.07 -28.47
N GLY A 407 -9.62 19.86 -28.60
CA GLY A 407 -10.18 18.52 -28.78
C GLY A 407 -10.32 17.82 -27.43
N ASP A 408 -11.56 17.56 -27.02
CA ASP A 408 -11.95 16.99 -25.72
C ASP A 408 -11.46 15.55 -25.45
N ALA A 409 -10.34 15.13 -26.05
CA ALA A 409 -9.79 13.80 -25.94
C ALA A 409 -9.13 13.54 -24.57
N VAL A 410 -8.49 14.55 -23.98
CA VAL A 410 -7.93 14.50 -22.61
C VAL A 410 -8.44 15.70 -21.83
N ARG A 411 -9.06 15.46 -20.68
CA ARG A 411 -9.62 16.51 -19.82
C ARG A 411 -9.00 16.48 -18.43
N LEU A 412 -8.44 17.61 -18.02
CA LEU A 412 -7.93 17.82 -16.67
C LEU A 412 -9.08 17.83 -15.67
N LEU A 413 -8.94 17.11 -14.56
CA LEU A 413 -9.91 17.05 -13.46
C LEU A 413 -9.88 18.36 -12.65
N VAL A 414 -10.34 19.46 -13.23
CA VAL A 414 -10.45 20.76 -12.53
C VAL A 414 -11.49 20.69 -11.41
N ASP A 415 -12.60 20.01 -11.68
CA ASP A 415 -13.65 19.67 -10.72
C ASP A 415 -13.72 18.15 -10.57
N ALA A 416 -14.30 17.69 -9.45
CA ALA A 416 -14.54 16.27 -9.24
C ALA A 416 -15.59 15.79 -10.26
N ALA A 417 -15.38 14.61 -10.83
CA ALA A 417 -16.24 14.04 -11.85
C ALA A 417 -16.79 12.68 -11.41
N PRO A 418 -18.07 12.36 -11.67
CA PRO A 418 -18.56 11.00 -11.55
C PRO A 418 -17.77 10.05 -12.46
N TRP A 419 -17.48 8.85 -11.98
CA TRP A 419 -16.91 7.77 -12.76
C TRP A 419 -18.00 6.71 -12.97
N PRO A 420 -18.89 6.88 -13.96
CA PRO A 420 -20.04 6.01 -14.13
C PRO A 420 -19.61 4.58 -14.45
N GLU A 421 -20.50 3.62 -14.16
CA GLU A 421 -20.38 2.27 -14.72
C GLU A 421 -20.58 2.33 -16.23
N SER A 422 -19.79 1.53 -16.95
CA SER A 422 -19.80 1.45 -18.41
C SER A 422 -19.87 -0.01 -18.87
N ASP A 423 -19.84 -0.23 -20.18
CA ASP A 423 -19.75 -1.55 -20.82
C ASP A 423 -18.44 -2.29 -20.52
N HIS A 424 -17.45 -1.61 -19.96
CA HIS A 424 -16.24 -2.21 -19.41
C HIS A 424 -15.95 -1.71 -17.97
N PRO A 425 -15.11 -2.43 -17.20
CA PRO A 425 -14.75 -2.04 -15.84
C PRO A 425 -13.99 -0.71 -15.81
N ARG A 426 -14.11 0.04 -14.70
CA ARG A 426 -13.34 1.28 -14.49
C ARG A 426 -11.85 1.00 -14.53
N ARG A 427 -11.10 1.70 -15.38
CA ARG A 427 -9.66 1.49 -15.56
C ARG A 427 -8.88 2.79 -15.42
N ALA A 428 -7.90 2.78 -14.54
CA ALA A 428 -6.96 3.87 -14.35
C ALA A 428 -5.55 3.44 -14.72
N ALA A 429 -4.76 4.35 -15.26
CA ALA A 429 -3.32 4.17 -15.34
C ALA A 429 -2.59 5.14 -14.41
N ILE A 430 -1.45 4.71 -13.88
CA ILE A 430 -0.62 5.47 -12.96
C ILE A 430 0.78 5.61 -13.56
N SER A 431 1.28 6.84 -13.69
CA SER A 431 2.63 7.14 -14.18
C SER A 431 3.55 7.58 -13.03
N SER A 432 4.80 7.11 -13.04
CA SER A 432 5.85 7.71 -12.22
C SER A 432 7.20 7.74 -12.94
N PHE A 433 7.89 8.88 -12.86
CA PHE A 433 9.13 9.15 -13.58
C PHE A 433 10.25 9.44 -12.59
N GLY A 434 11.31 8.64 -12.62
CA GLY A 434 12.50 8.85 -11.82
C GLY A 434 13.38 9.94 -12.41
N ILE A 435 14.01 10.76 -11.57
CA ILE A 435 14.90 11.85 -12.00
C ILE A 435 16.12 11.36 -12.81
N SER A 436 16.47 10.08 -12.70
CA SER A 436 17.51 9.41 -13.50
C SER A 436 16.99 8.86 -14.84
N GLY A 437 15.73 9.10 -15.17
CA GLY A 437 15.08 8.72 -16.41
C GLY A 437 14.45 7.32 -16.43
N THR A 438 14.37 6.61 -15.29
CA THR A 438 13.61 5.35 -15.20
C THR A 438 12.13 5.67 -15.03
N ASN A 439 11.30 5.26 -15.98
CA ASN A 439 9.88 5.59 -16.04
C ASN A 439 9.04 4.32 -15.96
N VAL A 440 7.91 4.39 -15.26
CA VAL A 440 6.99 3.26 -15.10
C VAL A 440 5.53 3.69 -15.27
N HIS A 441 4.76 2.84 -15.93
CA HIS A 441 3.32 2.99 -16.11
C HIS A 441 2.62 1.71 -15.68
N VAL A 442 1.57 1.82 -14.87
CA VAL A 442 0.81 0.69 -14.32
C VAL A 442 -0.67 0.88 -14.62
N ILE A 443 -1.36 -0.16 -15.04
CA ILE A 443 -2.81 -0.12 -15.32
C ILE A 443 -3.54 -0.95 -14.25
N VAL A 444 -4.46 -0.29 -13.54
CA VAL A 444 -5.34 -0.88 -12.53
C VAL A 444 -6.78 -0.92 -13.04
N GLU A 445 -7.48 -2.00 -12.73
CA GLU A 445 -8.85 -2.27 -13.18
C GLU A 445 -9.72 -2.63 -11.98
N GLN A 446 -10.92 -2.05 -11.96
CA GLN A 446 -11.95 -2.39 -10.98
C GLN A 446 -12.39 -3.84 -11.19
N MET A 447 -12.49 -4.60 -10.09
CA MET A 447 -13.19 -5.88 -10.14
C MET A 447 -14.68 -5.65 -9.91
N PRO A 448 -15.57 -6.30 -10.67
CA PRO A 448 -16.99 -6.31 -10.36
C PRO A 448 -17.16 -6.78 -8.91
N ASP A 449 -17.99 -6.08 -8.15
CA ASP A 449 -18.50 -6.63 -6.90
C ASP A 449 -19.25 -7.91 -7.28
N ASP A 450 -18.80 -9.06 -6.80
CA ASP A 450 -19.46 -10.34 -7.04
C ASP A 450 -20.40 -10.63 -5.86
N PRO A 451 -21.70 -10.27 -5.97
CA PRO A 451 -22.67 -10.58 -4.94
C PRO A 451 -22.94 -12.08 -4.82
N GLU A 452 -22.67 -12.90 -5.86
CA GLU A 452 -22.91 -14.35 -5.86
C GLU A 452 -21.87 -15.10 -5.02
N ASN A 453 -20.68 -14.53 -4.84
CA ASN A 453 -19.67 -15.05 -3.95
C ASN A 453 -19.84 -14.56 -2.49
N ARG A 454 -21.01 -13.99 -2.15
CA ARG A 454 -21.42 -13.77 -0.76
C ARG A 454 -22.02 -15.09 -0.25
N PRO A 455 -21.31 -15.90 0.56
CA PRO A 455 -21.91 -17.09 1.16
C PRO A 455 -23.14 -16.66 1.95
N ASP A 456 -24.27 -17.37 1.88
CA ASP A 456 -25.50 -17.04 2.61
C ASP A 456 -25.19 -16.71 4.09
N PRO A 457 -25.94 -15.79 4.74
CA PRO A 457 -25.74 -15.53 6.16
C PRO A 457 -25.89 -16.86 6.91
N GLY A 458 -24.77 -17.43 7.37
CA GLY A 458 -24.82 -18.61 8.22
C GLY A 458 -25.61 -18.27 9.47
N GLN A 459 -26.36 -19.23 10.00
CA GLN A 459 -26.92 -19.07 11.34
C GLN A 459 -25.74 -18.89 12.30
N SER A 460 -25.70 -17.76 13.02
CA SER A 460 -24.68 -17.51 14.04
C SER A 460 -24.67 -18.68 15.03
N PRO A 461 -23.56 -19.41 15.21
CA PRO A 461 -23.43 -20.24 16.40
C PRO A 461 -23.58 -19.31 17.61
N GLU A 462 -24.52 -19.63 18.50
CA GLU A 462 -24.71 -18.88 19.75
C GLU A 462 -23.36 -18.81 20.48
N GLY A 463 -22.93 -17.60 20.85
CA GLY A 463 -21.75 -17.40 21.68
C GLY A 463 -20.39 -17.28 20.98
N ALA A 464 -20.31 -17.07 19.67
CA ALA A 464 -19.04 -16.81 18.96
C ALA A 464 -18.16 -15.76 19.70
N PRO A 465 -16.97 -16.13 20.21
CA PRO A 465 -16.16 -15.23 21.02
C PRO A 465 -15.41 -14.22 20.15
N TRP A 466 -15.25 -13.00 20.66
CA TRP A 466 -14.36 -12.00 20.06
C TRP A 466 -12.99 -12.13 20.72
N LEU A 467 -12.03 -12.61 19.96
CA LEU A 467 -10.67 -12.88 20.42
C LEU A 467 -9.80 -11.66 20.15
N LEU A 468 -9.23 -11.08 21.22
CA LEU A 468 -8.32 -9.95 21.13
C LEU A 468 -6.93 -10.38 21.63
N SER A 469 -5.90 -9.82 21.00
CA SER A 469 -4.53 -10.01 21.44
C SER A 469 -3.63 -8.86 21.02
N ALA A 470 -2.69 -8.50 21.90
CA ALA A 470 -1.72 -7.46 21.65
C ALA A 470 -0.34 -7.72 22.25
N ALA A 471 0.66 -6.95 21.80
CA ALA A 471 2.04 -7.07 22.27
C ALA A 471 2.26 -6.42 23.65
N SER A 472 1.32 -5.58 24.10
CA SER A 472 1.33 -4.96 25.44
C SER A 472 -0.09 -4.85 26.01
N PRO A 473 -0.24 -4.69 27.34
CA PRO A 473 -1.53 -4.39 27.96
C PRO A 473 -2.16 -3.11 27.41
N GLU A 474 -1.36 -2.07 27.16
CA GLU A 474 -1.80 -0.78 26.61
C GLU A 474 -2.41 -0.96 25.22
N ALA A 475 -1.74 -1.74 24.36
CA ALA A 475 -2.22 -2.02 23.01
C ALA A 475 -3.51 -2.87 23.05
N LEU A 476 -3.65 -3.80 24.00
CA LEU A 476 -4.88 -4.58 24.15
C LEU A 476 -6.07 -3.69 24.52
N ARG A 477 -5.87 -2.73 25.43
CA ARG A 477 -6.90 -1.73 25.79
C ARG A 477 -7.24 -0.83 24.59
N ALA A 478 -6.23 -0.35 23.88
CA ALA A 478 -6.43 0.47 22.69
C ALA A 478 -7.17 -0.29 21.57
N GLN A 479 -6.92 -1.60 21.43
CA GLN A 479 -7.58 -2.45 20.44
C GLN A 479 -9.07 -2.56 20.75
N ALA A 480 -9.41 -2.78 22.02
CA ALA A 480 -10.80 -2.83 22.48
C ALA A 480 -11.53 -1.48 22.25
N ALA A 481 -10.87 -0.36 22.54
CA ALA A 481 -11.41 0.98 22.30
C ALA A 481 -11.66 1.24 20.81
N ARG A 482 -10.69 0.95 19.94
CA ARG A 482 -10.81 1.12 18.48
C ARG A 482 -11.91 0.23 17.90
N LEU A 483 -11.99 -1.03 18.32
CA LEU A 483 -13.03 -1.96 17.88
C LEU A 483 -14.43 -1.47 18.32
N SER A 484 -14.58 -1.03 19.57
CA SER A 484 -15.83 -0.48 20.07
C SER A 484 -16.29 0.75 19.27
N ALA A 485 -15.38 1.69 19.02
CA ALA A 485 -15.67 2.89 18.21
C ALA A 485 -16.05 2.54 16.76
N HIS A 486 -15.36 1.56 16.16
CA HIS A 486 -15.65 1.11 14.80
C HIS A 486 -17.05 0.49 14.68
N LEU A 487 -17.39 -0.43 15.58
CA LEU A 487 -18.70 -1.10 15.57
C LEU A 487 -19.86 -0.15 15.89
N ALA A 488 -19.60 0.93 16.64
CA ALA A 488 -20.58 2.00 16.86
C ALA A 488 -20.82 2.83 15.59
N ALA A 489 -19.78 3.07 14.78
CA ALA A 489 -19.88 3.81 13.53
C ALA A 489 -20.39 2.96 12.35
N ARG A 490 -20.18 1.63 12.40
CA ARG A 490 -20.54 0.66 11.36
C ARG A 490 -21.22 -0.56 11.99
N PRO A 491 -22.53 -0.51 12.24
CA PRO A 491 -23.25 -1.58 12.92
C PRO A 491 -23.58 -2.78 12.01
N GLU A 492 -23.26 -2.73 10.72
CA GLU A 492 -23.66 -3.71 9.71
C GLU A 492 -23.08 -5.13 9.88
N PRO A 493 -21.80 -5.32 10.26
CA PRO A 493 -21.23 -6.66 10.43
C PRO A 493 -21.95 -7.46 11.52
N THR A 494 -22.20 -8.75 11.31
CA THR A 494 -22.78 -9.62 12.33
C THR A 494 -21.77 -9.95 13.43
N ASP A 495 -22.23 -10.39 14.61
CA ASP A 495 -21.31 -10.77 15.70
C ASP A 495 -20.42 -11.97 15.30
N LEU A 496 -20.93 -12.86 14.45
CA LEU A 496 -20.18 -13.97 13.85
C LEU A 496 -19.07 -13.46 12.93
N ASP A 497 -19.39 -12.52 12.03
CA ASP A 497 -18.40 -11.94 11.10
C ASP A 497 -17.27 -11.23 11.85
N VAL A 498 -17.59 -10.52 12.93
CA VAL A 498 -16.60 -9.87 13.79
C VAL A 498 -15.70 -10.91 14.46
N GLY A 499 -16.28 -11.95 15.08
CA GLY A 499 -15.53 -13.01 15.75
C GLY A 499 -14.61 -13.77 14.78
N HIS A 500 -15.16 -14.18 13.64
CA HIS A 500 -14.41 -14.84 12.57
C HIS A 500 -13.26 -13.98 12.04
N SER A 501 -13.52 -12.69 11.77
CA SER A 501 -12.49 -11.77 11.27
C SER A 501 -11.37 -11.56 12.28
N LEU A 502 -11.70 -11.35 13.56
CA LEU A 502 -10.70 -11.24 14.63
C LEU A 502 -9.84 -12.50 14.75
N ALA A 503 -10.47 -13.67 14.68
CA ALA A 503 -9.79 -14.95 14.85
C ALA A 503 -8.87 -15.30 13.67
N ARG A 504 -9.31 -15.02 12.43
CA ARG A 504 -8.61 -15.41 11.21
C ARG A 504 -7.50 -14.44 10.81
N SER A 505 -7.69 -13.15 11.06
CA SER A 505 -6.88 -12.09 10.46
C SER A 505 -6.02 -11.27 11.43
N ARG A 506 -5.97 -11.63 12.72
CA ARG A 506 -5.17 -10.93 13.72
C ARG A 506 -4.13 -11.87 14.32
N ALA A 507 -2.96 -11.31 14.60
CA ALA A 507 -1.87 -12.07 15.20
C ALA A 507 -2.18 -12.47 16.64
N GLY A 508 -1.94 -13.74 16.96
CA GLY A 508 -2.02 -14.29 18.32
C GLY A 508 -0.88 -13.82 19.22
N LEU A 509 -0.96 -12.59 19.73
CA LEU A 509 0.07 -11.93 20.55
C LEU A 509 -0.03 -12.29 22.05
N PRO A 510 0.99 -11.98 22.89
CA PRO A 510 1.07 -12.48 24.27
C PRO A 510 -0.03 -12.00 25.22
N HIS A 511 -0.49 -10.74 25.11
CA HIS A 511 -1.56 -10.23 25.96
C HIS A 511 -2.90 -10.52 25.33
N ARG A 512 -3.68 -11.42 25.92
CA ARG A 512 -4.91 -11.96 25.31
C ARG A 512 -6.13 -11.67 26.16
N ALA A 513 -7.24 -11.41 25.50
CA ALA A 513 -8.56 -11.35 26.10
C ALA A 513 -9.60 -11.97 25.16
N ALA A 514 -10.67 -12.50 25.73
CA ALA A 514 -11.85 -12.94 25.00
C ALA A 514 -13.07 -12.20 25.52
N VAL A 515 -13.84 -11.63 24.60
CA VAL A 515 -15.16 -11.04 24.86
C VAL A 515 -16.21 -12.06 24.45
N ILE A 516 -17.03 -12.48 25.40
CA ILE A 516 -18.14 -13.42 25.21
C ILE A 516 -19.48 -12.70 25.36
N GLY A 517 -20.59 -13.43 25.21
CA GLY A 517 -21.94 -12.90 25.40
C GLY A 517 -22.91 -13.32 24.29
N ASN A 518 -24.19 -13.22 24.59
CA ASN A 518 -25.29 -13.62 23.70
C ASN A 518 -25.94 -12.43 23.00
N GLY A 519 -25.38 -11.22 23.14
CA GLY A 519 -25.84 -10.03 22.44
C GLY A 519 -24.80 -8.94 22.30
N ARG A 520 -25.00 -8.07 21.30
CA ARG A 520 -24.12 -6.95 20.98
C ARG A 520 -23.88 -6.00 22.16
N GLU A 521 -24.89 -5.78 22.98
CA GLU A 521 -24.80 -4.85 24.12
C GLU A 521 -23.94 -5.41 25.26
N GLU A 522 -24.00 -6.73 25.51
CA GLU A 522 -23.08 -7.41 26.45
C GLU A 522 -21.63 -7.29 25.97
N ARG A 523 -21.38 -7.63 24.70
CA ARG A 523 -20.05 -7.52 24.09
C ARG A 523 -19.52 -6.09 24.10
N ARG A 524 -20.39 -5.09 23.85
CA ARG A 524 -20.02 -3.66 23.91
C ARG A 524 -19.60 -3.24 25.32
N ARG A 525 -20.32 -3.70 26.36
CA ARG A 525 -19.92 -3.45 27.76
C ARG A 525 -18.60 -4.11 28.10
N ALA A 526 -18.37 -5.34 27.65
CA ALA A 526 -17.11 -6.04 27.86
C ALA A 526 -15.93 -5.37 27.14
N LEU A 527 -16.10 -4.90 25.90
CA LEU A 527 -15.10 -4.09 25.21
C LEU A 527 -14.80 -2.77 25.93
N ALA A 528 -15.82 -2.08 26.44
CA ALA A 528 -15.63 -0.86 27.21
C ALA A 528 -14.89 -1.13 28.53
N ALA A 529 -15.24 -2.20 29.24
CA ALA A 529 -14.53 -2.63 30.44
C ALA A 529 -13.06 -2.95 30.13
N LEU A 530 -12.78 -3.71 29.07
CA LEU A 530 -11.42 -4.01 28.63
C LEU A 530 -10.64 -2.73 28.28
N ALA A 531 -11.24 -1.80 27.54
CA ALA A 531 -10.62 -0.52 27.18
C ALA A 531 -10.25 0.32 28.41
N GLU A 532 -11.06 0.28 29.46
CA GLU A 532 -10.85 1.01 30.71
C GLU A 532 -10.00 0.24 31.74
N GLY A 533 -9.56 -0.99 31.42
CA GLY A 533 -8.81 -1.84 32.35
C GLY A 533 -9.64 -2.35 33.54
N ARG A 534 -10.97 -2.43 33.37
CA ARG A 534 -11.91 -2.98 34.36
C ARG A 534 -12.26 -4.43 34.03
N THR A 535 -12.71 -5.18 35.03
CA THR A 535 -13.27 -6.51 34.85
C THR A 535 -14.76 -6.44 34.46
N ALA A 536 -15.23 -7.46 33.75
CA ALA A 536 -16.64 -7.67 33.42
C ALA A 536 -16.94 -9.17 33.38
N THR A 537 -18.20 -9.57 33.59
CA THR A 537 -18.60 -10.98 33.58
C THR A 537 -18.37 -11.63 32.22
N GLU A 538 -18.54 -10.87 31.15
CA GLU A 538 -18.41 -11.32 29.77
C GLU A 538 -17.00 -11.09 29.19
N LEU A 539 -16.00 -10.86 30.05
CA LEU A 539 -14.60 -10.62 29.70
C LEU A 539 -13.68 -11.62 30.40
N ILE A 540 -12.90 -12.37 29.62
CA ILE A 540 -11.93 -13.35 30.13
C ILE A 540 -10.52 -12.92 29.71
N HIS A 541 -9.62 -12.70 30.66
CA HIS A 541 -8.21 -12.43 30.39
C HIS A 541 -7.39 -13.72 30.28
N GLY A 542 -6.25 -13.65 29.58
CA GLY A 542 -5.35 -14.79 29.37
C GLY A 542 -4.99 -15.56 30.64
N GLY A 543 -4.68 -14.84 31.73
CA GLY A 543 -4.31 -15.44 33.02
C GLY A 543 -5.47 -16.00 33.85
N ASP A 544 -6.71 -15.65 33.50
CA ASP A 544 -7.92 -16.01 34.25
C ASP A 544 -8.72 -17.13 33.58
N ALA A 545 -8.21 -17.69 32.47
CA ALA A 545 -8.88 -18.77 31.77
C ALA A 545 -8.94 -20.05 32.63
N PRO A 546 -10.11 -20.72 32.75
CA PRO A 546 -10.25 -21.91 33.59
C PRO A 546 -9.33 -23.04 33.10
N SER A 547 -8.77 -23.79 34.05
CA SER A 547 -7.83 -24.90 33.79
C SER A 547 -8.49 -26.02 32.97
N GLU A 548 -9.74 -26.33 33.29
CA GLU A 548 -10.62 -27.22 32.53
C GLU A 548 -11.70 -26.38 31.82
N PRO A 549 -11.69 -26.30 30.48
CA PRO A 549 -12.73 -25.59 29.75
C PRO A 549 -14.05 -26.35 29.90
N GLY A 550 -15.17 -25.62 29.91
CA GLY A 550 -16.50 -26.24 29.84
C GLY A 550 -16.67 -27.08 28.58
N SER A 551 -17.71 -27.91 28.54
CA SER A 551 -17.99 -28.79 27.40
C SER A 551 -18.42 -28.02 26.14
N ALA A 552 -18.80 -26.75 26.27
CA ALA A 552 -19.16 -25.89 25.16
C ALA A 552 -17.94 -25.61 24.25
N GLU A 553 -18.19 -25.52 22.95
CA GLU A 553 -17.15 -25.21 21.96
C GLU A 553 -16.51 -23.84 22.20
N VAL A 554 -17.32 -22.83 22.53
CA VAL A 554 -16.88 -21.47 22.88
C VAL A 554 -15.88 -21.48 24.03
N ASP A 555 -16.14 -22.24 25.10
CA ASP A 555 -15.24 -22.32 26.26
C ASP A 555 -13.88 -22.91 25.88
N ARG A 556 -13.87 -23.92 25.00
CA ARG A 556 -12.64 -24.52 24.48
C ARG A 556 -11.87 -23.55 23.59
N LEU A 557 -12.54 -22.79 22.74
CA LEU A 557 -11.93 -21.76 21.88
C LEU A 557 -11.30 -20.64 22.71
N VAL A 558 -12.04 -20.11 23.68
CA VAL A 558 -11.56 -19.07 24.59
C VAL A 558 -10.36 -19.57 25.38
N ALA A 559 -10.42 -20.77 25.95
CA ALA A 559 -9.34 -21.30 26.74
C ALA A 559 -8.11 -21.66 25.90
N ALA A 560 -8.28 -22.07 24.63
CA ALA A 560 -7.17 -22.28 23.71
C ALA A 560 -6.51 -20.94 23.33
N HIS A 561 -7.31 -19.93 22.96
CA HIS A 561 -6.80 -18.58 22.68
C HIS A 561 -6.05 -18.02 23.89
N CYS A 562 -6.68 -17.94 25.06
CA CYS A 562 -6.06 -17.38 26.26
C CYS A 562 -4.76 -18.08 26.66
N ARG A 563 -4.60 -19.38 26.37
CA ARG A 563 -3.41 -20.18 26.72
C ARG A 563 -2.30 -20.22 25.67
N GLY A 564 -2.43 -19.53 24.54
CA GLY A 564 -1.40 -19.61 23.50
C GLY A 564 -1.60 -20.73 22.48
N GLY A 565 -2.70 -21.48 22.54
CA GLY A 565 -2.97 -22.62 21.67
C GLY A 565 -3.26 -22.23 20.23
N SER A 566 -2.99 -23.15 19.30
CA SER A 566 -3.42 -23.05 17.90
C SER A 566 -4.84 -23.62 17.76
N VAL A 567 -5.69 -22.92 17.00
CA VAL A 567 -7.09 -23.27 16.76
C VAL A 567 -7.37 -23.15 15.27
N ASP A 568 -8.07 -24.12 14.70
CA ASP A 568 -8.63 -24.00 13.35
C ASP A 568 -9.88 -23.13 13.42
N PHE A 569 -9.71 -21.84 13.16
CA PHE A 569 -10.79 -20.86 13.27
C PHE A 569 -11.81 -20.94 12.13
N ASP A 570 -11.45 -21.49 10.97
CA ASP A 570 -12.40 -21.69 9.87
C ASP A 570 -13.42 -22.78 10.27
N ALA A 571 -12.97 -23.83 10.96
CA ALA A 571 -13.84 -24.84 11.53
C ALA A 571 -14.69 -24.31 12.71
N ALA A 572 -14.13 -23.39 13.51
CA ALA A 572 -14.76 -22.87 14.72
C ALA A 572 -15.85 -21.80 14.46
N PHE A 573 -15.81 -21.13 13.30
CA PHE A 573 -16.76 -20.08 12.94
C PHE A 573 -17.42 -20.37 11.58
N PRO A 574 -18.19 -21.48 11.46
CA PRO A 574 -18.78 -21.88 10.18
C PRO A 574 -19.72 -20.79 9.66
N GLY A 575 -19.50 -20.34 8.41
CA GLY A 575 -20.31 -19.32 7.75
C GLY A 575 -19.96 -17.87 8.11
N GLY A 576 -18.94 -17.64 8.94
CA GLY A 576 -18.43 -16.29 9.21
C GLY A 576 -17.74 -15.69 7.98
N ARG A 577 -17.96 -14.40 7.74
CA ARG A 577 -17.34 -13.67 6.64
C ARG A 577 -16.21 -12.79 7.15
N LEU A 578 -15.23 -12.52 6.28
CA LEU A 578 -14.23 -11.50 6.56
C LEU A 578 -14.86 -10.12 6.37
N VAL A 579 -14.78 -9.29 7.41
CA VAL A 579 -15.21 -7.90 7.40
C VAL A 579 -14.04 -6.99 7.73
N ASP A 580 -14.09 -5.77 7.21
CA ASP A 580 -13.13 -4.74 7.55
C ASP A 580 -13.23 -4.43 9.05
N LEU A 581 -12.10 -4.50 9.75
CA LEU A 581 -11.97 -4.22 11.18
C LEU A 581 -10.73 -3.35 11.39
N PRO A 582 -10.67 -2.53 12.46
CA PRO A 582 -9.49 -1.73 12.77
C PRO A 582 -8.22 -2.58 12.85
N THR A 583 -7.13 -2.06 12.31
CA THR A 583 -5.80 -2.68 12.41
C THR A 583 -5.20 -2.50 13.80
N TYR A 584 -4.10 -3.21 14.04
CA TYR A 584 -3.35 -3.19 15.28
C TYR A 584 -3.06 -1.76 15.78
N PRO A 585 -3.32 -1.45 17.06
CA PRO A 585 -3.05 -0.14 17.65
C PRO A 585 -1.60 -0.04 18.10
N PHE A 586 -0.69 0.20 17.16
CA PHE A 586 0.71 0.47 17.47
C PHE A 586 0.83 1.54 18.56
N GLN A 587 1.67 1.25 19.56
CA GLN A 587 2.02 2.18 20.62
C GLN A 587 3.07 3.16 20.09
N HIS A 588 2.59 4.24 19.48
CA HIS A 588 3.38 5.31 18.88
C HIS A 588 4.24 6.07 19.91
N ARG A 589 5.35 5.45 20.31
CA ARG A 589 6.34 6.07 21.21
C ARG A 589 7.43 6.71 20.39
N HIS A 590 7.98 7.81 20.89
CA HIS A 590 8.98 8.59 20.16
C HIS A 590 10.38 7.94 20.23
N TYR A 591 10.93 7.61 19.06
CA TYR A 591 12.27 7.08 18.83
C TYR A 591 13.00 7.92 17.79
N TRP A 592 13.83 8.85 18.25
CA TRP A 592 14.71 9.66 17.40
C TRP A 592 16.01 9.95 18.14
N LEU A 593 17.11 10.08 17.41
CA LEU A 593 18.38 10.48 17.99
C LEU A 593 18.39 11.98 18.28
N GLN A 594 18.49 12.37 19.56
CA GLN A 594 18.59 13.76 20.04
C GLN A 594 20.05 14.22 20.13
N SER A 595 20.28 15.53 20.08
CA SER A 595 21.63 16.14 20.04
C SER A 595 22.52 15.75 21.21
N ASP A 596 21.90 15.39 22.35
CA ASP A 596 22.58 15.18 23.63
C ASP A 596 22.68 13.68 23.97
N ASP A 597 22.41 12.79 23.01
CA ASP A 597 22.49 11.35 23.22
C ASP A 597 23.94 10.90 23.44
N PRO A 598 24.23 10.12 24.50
CA PRO A 598 25.58 9.62 24.77
C PRO A 598 26.08 8.74 23.60
N GLU A 599 27.38 8.85 23.29
CA GLU A 599 28.04 8.08 22.22
C GLU A 599 27.89 6.58 22.46
N GLY A 600 27.17 5.90 21.55
CA GLY A 600 27.16 4.45 21.40
C GLY A 600 26.59 3.65 22.58
N PHE A 601 26.00 2.50 22.25
CA PHE A 601 25.78 1.46 23.24
C PHE A 601 27.03 0.58 23.24
N GLY A 602 27.77 0.55 24.35
CA GLY A 602 28.91 -0.34 24.51
C GLY A 602 28.48 -1.77 24.17
N ALA A 603 29.22 -2.42 23.26
CA ALA A 603 28.98 -3.82 22.91
C ALA A 603 28.95 -4.70 24.17
N PRO A 604 28.08 -5.74 24.23
CA PRO A 604 28.10 -6.69 25.34
C PRO A 604 29.42 -7.45 25.46
#